data_AF-A0A380FNC4-F1
#
_entry.id   AF-A0A380FNC4-F1
#
_cell.length_a   1.000
_cell.length_b   1.000
_cell.length_c   1.000
_cell.angle_alpha   90.00
_cell.angle_beta   90.00
_cell.angle_gamma   90.00
#
_symmetry.space_group_name_H-M   'P 1'
#
loop_
_entity.id
_entity.type
_entity.pdbx_description
1 polymer ?
#
loop_
_entity_poly.entity_id
_entity_poly.type
_entity_poly.pdbx_seq_one_letter_code
_entity_poly.pdbx_strand_id
1 'polypeptide(L)'
;MLNKLLLRQTNIVPGIDFSPDKMLQGRLFSYGDTQRYRLGVNHWQIPVNQAKGVGVENLCPFSRDGQMRILDDNQGSKTHYYPNSKDALEDQPQFKKTWTSCTR
;
A
#
# COMPACT_ATOMS: atom_id res chain seq x y z
N MET A 1 -18.52 -14.61 3.41
CA MET A 1 -17.11 -14.12 3.27
C MET A 1 -16.93 -13.04 2.19
N LEU A 2 -17.75 -12.98 1.14
CA LEU A 2 -17.63 -12.01 0.03
C LEU A 2 -17.67 -10.53 0.45
N ASN A 3 -18.40 -10.18 1.50
CA ASN A 3 -18.60 -8.78 1.92
C ASN A 3 -17.31 -8.08 2.41
N LYS A 4 -16.20 -8.78 2.57
CA LYS A 4 -14.91 -8.20 2.99
C LYS A 4 -13.89 -8.05 1.86
N LEU A 5 -14.24 -8.49 0.64
CA LEU A 5 -13.41 -8.29 -0.55
C LEU A 5 -13.28 -6.81 -0.88
N LEU A 6 -12.07 -6.39 -1.26
CA LEU A 6 -11.76 -5.03 -1.66
C LEU A 6 -10.99 -4.99 -2.99
N LEU A 7 -11.33 -4.01 -3.82
CA LEU A 7 -10.62 -3.67 -5.05
C LEU A 7 -10.28 -2.18 -4.99
N ARG A 8 -9.01 -1.83 -5.26
CA ARG A 8 -8.54 -0.44 -5.23
C ARG A 8 -7.67 -0.17 -6.46
N GLN A 9 -8.00 0.88 -7.20
CA GLN A 9 -7.26 1.26 -8.41
C GLN A 9 -5.84 1.75 -8.13
N THR A 10 -5.55 2.24 -6.91
CA THR A 10 -4.18 2.65 -6.54
C THR A 10 -3.22 1.48 -6.35
N ASN A 11 -3.71 0.24 -6.23
CA ASN A 11 -2.85 -0.93 -6.03
C ASN A 11 -2.33 -1.39 -7.40
N ILE A 12 -1.30 -0.70 -7.89
CA ILE A 12 -0.64 -1.00 -9.15
C ILE A 12 0.68 -1.75 -8.93
N VAL A 13 1.11 -2.47 -9.96
CA VAL A 13 2.40 -3.18 -10.01
C VAL A 13 3.34 -2.39 -10.92
N PRO A 14 4.67 -2.39 -10.67
CA PRO A 14 5.63 -1.77 -11.59
C PRO A 14 5.39 -2.18 -13.05
N GLY A 15 5.35 -1.21 -13.95
CA GLY A 15 5.05 -1.39 -15.38
C GLY A 15 3.64 -0.96 -15.82
N ILE A 16 2.72 -0.71 -14.89
CA ILE A 16 1.39 -0.13 -15.17
C ILE A 16 1.29 1.24 -14.51
N ASP A 17 0.70 2.22 -15.20
CA ASP A 17 0.53 3.57 -14.67
C ASP A 17 -0.85 4.18 -14.98
N PHE A 18 -1.16 5.29 -14.31
CA PHE A 18 -2.37 6.07 -14.46
C PHE A 18 -2.25 7.06 -15.61
N SER A 19 -3.32 7.18 -16.38
CA SER A 19 -3.52 8.27 -17.34
C SER A 19 -3.99 9.54 -16.63
N PRO A 20 -3.74 10.74 -17.17
CA PRO A 20 -4.29 12.01 -16.66
C PRO A 20 -5.82 12.17 -16.87
N ASP A 21 -6.61 11.10 -16.68
CA ASP A 21 -8.08 11.15 -16.67
C ASP A 21 -8.58 11.64 -15.31
N LYS A 22 -9.41 12.70 -15.33
CA LYS A 22 -10.00 13.31 -14.13
C LYS A 22 -10.86 12.34 -13.32
N MET A 23 -11.60 11.45 -13.98
CA MET A 23 -12.45 10.48 -13.28
C MET A 23 -11.61 9.39 -12.62
N LEU A 24 -10.54 8.94 -13.28
CA LEU A 24 -9.58 8.00 -12.71
C LEU A 24 -8.88 8.61 -11.49
N GLN A 25 -8.40 9.84 -11.60
CA GLN A 25 -7.73 10.55 -10.50
C GLN A 25 -8.62 10.67 -9.25
N GLY A 26 -9.91 10.97 -9.41
CA GLY A 26 -10.85 10.98 -8.28
C GLY A 26 -10.97 9.62 -7.59
N ARG A 27 -11.05 8.53 -8.37
CA ARG A 27 -11.16 7.17 -7.84
C ARG A 27 -9.92 6.70 -7.10
N LEU A 28 -8.73 7.22 -7.43
CA LEU A 28 -7.49 6.91 -6.70
C LEU A 28 -7.64 7.24 -5.21
N PHE A 29 -8.29 8.36 -4.89
CA PHE A 29 -8.54 8.74 -3.52
C PHE A 29 -9.75 7.99 -2.91
N SER A 30 -10.89 8.01 -3.60
CA SER A 30 -12.18 7.58 -3.04
C SER A 30 -12.21 6.12 -2.57
N TYR A 31 -11.60 5.20 -3.33
CA TYR A 31 -11.59 3.78 -2.91
C TYR A 31 -10.76 3.57 -1.64
N GLY A 32 -9.67 4.30 -1.46
CA GLY A 32 -8.84 4.14 -0.26
C GLY A 32 -9.51 4.65 1.00
N ASP A 33 -10.23 5.76 0.89
CA ASP A 33 -10.96 6.36 2.01
C ASP A 33 -12.14 5.50 2.46
N THR A 34 -13.03 5.14 1.53
CA THR A 34 -14.21 4.29 1.80
C THR A 34 -13.85 2.94 2.42
N GLN A 35 -12.72 2.34 2.02
CA GLN A 35 -12.24 1.07 2.56
C GLN A 35 -11.84 1.17 4.03
N ARG A 36 -11.15 2.26 4.40
CA ARG A 36 -10.75 2.51 5.79
C ARG A 36 -11.96 2.73 6.68
N TYR A 37 -12.95 3.48 6.20
CA TYR A 37 -14.19 3.68 6.94
C TYR A 37 -14.96 2.36 7.17
N ARG A 38 -15.10 1.54 6.12
CA ARG A 38 -15.94 0.33 6.17
C ARG A 38 -15.33 -0.84 6.94
N LEU A 39 -14.03 -1.06 6.81
CA LEU A 39 -13.34 -2.25 7.35
C LEU A 39 -12.24 -1.92 8.36
N GLY A 40 -11.95 -0.64 8.57
CA GLY A 40 -10.89 -0.17 9.45
C GLY A 40 -9.57 0.07 8.72
N VAL A 41 -8.63 0.69 9.44
CA VAL A 41 -7.30 1.05 8.92
C VAL A 41 -6.52 -0.18 8.47
N ASN A 42 -6.59 -1.28 9.23
CA ASN A 42 -5.85 -2.52 8.98
C ASN A 42 -6.60 -3.53 8.10
N HIS A 43 -7.49 -3.08 7.21
CA HIS A 43 -8.28 -3.94 6.31
C HIS A 43 -7.45 -4.81 5.35
N TRP A 44 -6.20 -4.43 5.10
CA TRP A 44 -5.24 -5.18 4.30
C TRP A 44 -4.78 -6.48 4.99
N GLN A 45 -4.93 -6.59 6.32
CA GLN A 45 -4.63 -7.81 7.07
C GLN A 45 -5.69 -8.89 6.85
N ILE A 46 -6.89 -8.57 6.36
CA ILE A 46 -7.93 -9.58 6.13
C ILE A 46 -7.42 -10.58 5.08
N PRO A 47 -7.46 -11.91 5.32
CA PRO A 47 -6.83 -12.92 4.45
C PRO A 47 -7.21 -12.85 2.97
N VAL A 48 -8.41 -12.34 2.65
CA VAL A 48 -8.88 -12.15 1.27
C VAL A 48 -8.20 -10.98 0.55
N ASN A 49 -7.74 -9.98 1.28
CA ASN A 49 -7.12 -8.76 0.76
C ASN A 49 -5.58 -8.77 0.90
N GLN A 50 -5.02 -9.77 1.56
CA GLN A 50 -3.57 -9.91 1.73
C GLN A 50 -2.90 -10.16 0.38
N ALA A 51 -1.82 -9.42 0.11
CA ALA A 51 -0.97 -9.70 -1.03
C ALA A 51 -0.18 -10.99 -0.77
N LYS A 52 -0.30 -11.96 -1.68
CA LYS A 52 0.33 -13.29 -1.51
C LYS A 52 1.77 -13.36 -2.00
N GLY A 53 2.16 -12.48 -2.92
CA GLY A 53 3.48 -12.49 -3.56
C GLY A 53 4.52 -11.58 -2.90
N VAL A 54 4.13 -10.82 -1.88
CA VAL A 54 4.99 -9.87 -1.18
C VAL A 54 4.79 -10.14 0.31
N GLY A 55 5.88 -10.38 1.05
CA GLY A 55 5.81 -10.60 2.50
C GLY A 55 5.00 -9.49 3.20
N VAL A 56 4.21 -9.85 4.21
CA VAL A 56 3.27 -8.94 4.90
C VAL A 56 4.02 -7.73 5.49
N GLU A 57 5.27 -7.94 5.91
CA GLU A 57 6.20 -6.93 6.40
C GLU A 57 6.63 -5.89 5.36
N ASN A 58 6.57 -6.22 4.06
CA ASN A 58 7.00 -5.34 2.98
C ASN A 58 5.84 -4.54 2.37
N LEU A 59 4.58 -4.83 2.74
CA LEU A 59 3.41 -4.14 2.19
C LEU A 59 3.27 -2.70 2.68
N CYS A 60 3.53 -2.49 3.97
CA CYS A 60 3.35 -1.21 4.65
C CYS A 60 4.48 -1.02 5.67
N PRO A 61 5.74 -0.82 5.21
CA PRO A 61 6.91 -0.81 6.09
C PRO A 61 6.84 0.23 7.21
N PHE A 62 6.28 1.40 6.91
CA PHE A 62 6.14 2.51 7.87
C PHE A 62 4.84 2.50 8.66
N SER A 63 3.84 1.69 8.28
CA SER A 63 2.57 1.67 9.00
C SER A 63 2.76 0.92 10.32
N ARG A 64 2.52 1.61 11.43
CA ARG A 64 2.48 1.06 12.78
C ARG A 64 1.09 1.27 13.37
N ASP A 65 0.73 0.37 14.29
CA ASP A 65 -0.47 0.43 15.10
C ASP A 65 -1.77 0.39 14.27
N GLY A 66 -2.83 1.00 14.81
CA GLY A 66 -4.19 0.99 14.27
C GLY A 66 -5.08 -0.08 14.90
N GLN A 67 -6.39 0.15 14.82
CA GLN A 67 -7.37 -0.78 15.37
C GLN A 67 -7.25 -2.16 14.68
N MET A 68 -7.40 -3.24 15.46
CA MET A 68 -7.39 -4.63 14.98
C MET A 68 -6.10 -5.06 14.26
N ARG A 69 -4.92 -4.69 14.78
CA ARG A 69 -3.62 -5.18 14.28
C ARG A 69 -3.30 -6.54 14.91
N ILE A 70 -3.35 -7.62 14.13
CA ILE A 70 -3.26 -9.00 14.66
C ILE A 70 -2.32 -9.94 13.91
N LEU A 71 -2.07 -9.71 12.62
CA LEU A 71 -1.43 -10.72 11.75
C LEU A 71 0.07 -10.54 11.56
N ASP A 72 0.61 -9.37 11.89
CA ASP A 72 1.99 -8.99 11.54
C ASP A 72 2.84 -8.58 12.76
N ASP A 73 2.36 -8.88 13.98
CA ASP A 73 3.00 -8.51 15.26
C ASP A 73 3.45 -7.04 15.33
N ASN A 74 2.71 -6.16 14.63
CA ASN A 74 3.06 -4.74 14.47
C ASN A 74 4.51 -4.48 14.00
N GLN A 75 5.10 -5.44 13.28
CA GLN A 75 6.50 -5.43 12.84
C GLN A 75 7.53 -5.43 13.99
N GLY A 76 7.12 -5.77 15.21
CA GLY A 76 7.99 -5.94 16.38
C GLY A 76 8.88 -4.72 16.66
N SER A 77 10.15 -4.97 16.98
CA SER A 77 11.16 -3.93 17.28
C SER A 77 11.84 -3.33 16.03
N LYS A 78 11.30 -3.57 14.83
CA LYS A 78 11.86 -3.02 13.58
C LYS A 78 11.75 -1.50 13.55
N THR A 79 12.75 -0.86 12.96
CA THR A 79 12.79 0.60 12.74
C THR A 79 11.52 1.09 12.04
N HIS A 80 11.01 2.25 12.46
CA HIS A 80 9.73 2.81 12.02
C HIS A 80 9.89 4.15 11.29
N TYR A 81 11.14 4.58 11.03
CA TYR A 81 11.45 5.85 10.38
C TYR A 81 12.49 5.64 9.27
N TYR A 82 12.45 6.52 8.27
CA TYR A 82 13.44 6.61 7.19
C TYR A 82 13.79 8.10 6.96
N PRO A 83 15.07 8.45 6.75
CA PRO A 83 16.26 7.60 6.71
C PRO A 83 16.69 7.10 8.10
N ASN A 84 17.31 5.93 8.18
CA ASN A 84 17.84 5.36 9.43
C ASN A 84 19.23 4.76 9.23
N SER A 85 20.01 4.64 10.30
CA SER A 85 21.37 4.11 10.30
C SER A 85 21.45 2.57 10.36
N LYS A 86 20.31 1.88 10.23
CA LYS A 86 20.20 0.42 10.37
C LYS A 86 20.02 -0.29 9.02
N ASP A 87 20.29 0.40 7.92
CA ASP A 87 20.14 -0.07 6.52
C ASP A 87 18.81 -0.79 6.28
N ALA A 88 17.75 -0.34 6.97
CA ALA A 88 16.42 -0.94 6.94
C ALA A 88 15.45 -0.01 6.20
N LEU A 89 14.49 -0.60 5.47
CA LEU A 89 13.45 0.13 4.73
C LEU A 89 14.00 1.03 3.61
N GLU A 90 15.04 0.56 2.92
CA GLU A 90 15.62 1.28 1.79
C GLU A 90 14.67 1.35 0.59
N ASP A 91 14.69 2.51 -0.06
CA ASP A 91 13.94 2.74 -1.28
C ASP A 91 14.51 1.90 -2.43
N GLN A 92 13.62 1.49 -3.34
CA GLN A 92 13.98 0.75 -4.54
C GLN A 92 14.06 1.71 -5.74
N PRO A 93 15.24 2.30 -6.05
CA PRO A 93 15.37 3.34 -7.06
C PRO A 93 15.00 2.87 -8.46
N GLN A 94 15.09 1.56 -8.73
CA GLN A 94 14.74 0.95 -10.02
C GLN A 94 13.27 1.14 -10.42
N PHE A 95 12.38 1.38 -9.45
CA PHE A 95 10.96 1.59 -9.69
C PHE A 95 10.53 3.07 -9.62
N LYS A 96 11.49 3.99 -9.43
CA LYS A 96 11.22 5.42 -9.39
C LYS A 96 10.90 5.91 -10.81
N LYS A 97 9.73 6.53 -10.98
CA LYS A 97 9.36 7.14 -12.25
C LYS A 97 10.30 8.31 -12.56
N THR A 98 10.94 8.25 -13.71
CA THR A 98 11.60 9.41 -14.29
C THR A 98 10.56 10.22 -15.05
N TRP A 99 10.57 11.54 -14.86
CA TRP A 99 9.61 12.47 -15.46
C TRP A 99 9.66 12.52 -17.02
N THR A 100 10.59 11.80 -17.64
CA THR A 100 10.88 11.82 -19.08
C THR A 100 9.98 10.92 -19.94
N SER A 101 9.07 10.14 -19.37
CA SER A 101 8.24 9.20 -20.16
C SER A 101 6.97 9.81 -20.77
N CYS A 102 6.60 11.04 -20.41
CA CYS A 102 5.40 11.73 -20.90
C CYS A 102 5.75 12.90 -21.85
N THR A 103 6.60 12.67 -22.84
CA THR A 103 6.73 13.54 -24.02
C THR A 103 7.01 12.71 -25.27
N ARG A 104 5.96 12.11 -25.83
CA ARG A 104 5.81 11.91 -27.27
C ARG A 104 4.33 11.77 -27.62
#